data_AF-A0A553NW33-F1
#
_entry.id   AF-A0A553NW33-F1
#
_cell.length_a   1.000
_cell.length_b   1.000
_cell.length_c   1.000
_cell.angle_alpha   90.00
_cell.angle_beta   90.00
_cell.angle_gamma   90.00
#
_symmetry.space_group_name_H-M   'P 1'
#
loop_
_entity.id
_entity.type
_entity.pdbx_description
1 polymer ?
#
loop_
_entity_poly.entity_id
_entity_poly.type
_entity_poly.pdbx_seq_one_letter_code
_entity_poly.pdbx_strand_id
1 'polypeptide(L)'
;MNEVQCSGQERSLWSCRYKNITAEDCKHSEDSSVRCNVPYMGFEKTVRISGGRTRYEGRVEVLQTEANGTLRWGLVCGESWGTPEAMVICRQLGLGYANHGLQVRLSGGRSVYEGRVEVRVGQRWGSVCSEGWGTTEAMVLCRQLGLGFSLHAITETWYWDGSNTTEMVMSGVKCTGEEMALSQCQHHKNVQCQKAAARFSAGVICSETASDLVLNAPLVQQTSYIEDRPLHMLYCAAEEDCLSQSATKANWPYGHRRLLRFSSQIHNIGRADFRPKAGRHSWVWHACHGHYHSMDIFTHYDLMTSNGTKVAEGHKASFCLEDTECDEGVSKRYECANFGEQGITVGCWDLYRHDIDCQWIDITDVKPGNYILQVVINPNYEVAESDFTNNAMKCNCKYDGHRIWVHNCHIGDAFSEEAERKFEKYPGQLNNQIS
;
A
#
# COMPACT_ATOMS: atom_id res chain seq x y z
N MET A 1 14.21 -20.58 6.72
CA MET A 1 14.12 -21.92 7.35
C MET A 1 14.52 -22.92 6.29
N ASN A 2 15.36 -23.92 6.59
CA ASN A 2 15.73 -24.97 5.64
C ASN A 2 15.17 -26.32 6.12
N GLU A 3 14.89 -27.24 5.19
CA GLU A 3 14.42 -28.59 5.46
C GLU A 3 13.26 -28.65 6.48
N VAL A 4 12.21 -27.86 6.25
CA VAL A 4 11.06 -27.81 7.17
C VAL A 4 10.33 -29.15 7.16
N GLN A 5 10.24 -29.78 8.33
CA GLN A 5 9.54 -31.04 8.57
C GLN A 5 8.43 -30.83 9.59
N CYS A 6 7.20 -30.81 9.10
CA CYS A 6 5.98 -30.74 9.90
C CYS A 6 5.39 -32.15 10.11
N SER A 7 4.74 -32.37 11.25
CA SER A 7 3.88 -33.54 11.48
C SER A 7 2.48 -33.38 10.86
N GLY A 8 2.10 -32.14 10.50
CA GLY A 8 0.84 -31.78 9.84
C GLY A 8 -0.26 -31.30 10.79
N GLN A 9 -0.01 -31.24 12.09
CA GLN A 9 -0.97 -30.75 13.10
C GLN A 9 -0.58 -29.37 13.67
N GLU A 10 0.60 -28.87 13.30
CA GLU A 10 1.10 -27.57 13.66
C GLU A 10 0.21 -26.47 13.07
N ARG A 11 -0.18 -25.49 13.90
CA ARG A 11 -0.97 -24.31 13.44
C ARG A 11 -0.14 -23.30 12.64
N SER A 12 1.17 -23.51 12.59
CA SER A 12 2.12 -22.61 11.96
C SER A 12 3.35 -23.39 11.53
N LEU A 13 3.92 -23.02 10.37
CA LEU A 13 5.20 -23.56 9.89
C LEU A 13 6.33 -23.39 10.92
N TRP A 14 6.25 -22.37 11.78
CA TRP A 14 7.23 -22.11 12.84
C TRP A 14 7.24 -23.14 13.96
N SER A 15 6.13 -23.89 14.12
CA SER A 15 6.05 -24.96 15.11
C SER A 15 6.57 -26.29 14.57
N CYS A 16 6.90 -26.36 13.28
CA CYS A 16 7.51 -27.53 12.67
C CYS A 16 8.99 -27.62 13.03
N ARG A 17 9.58 -28.80 12.89
CA ARG A 17 11.04 -28.95 13.02
C ARG A 17 11.67 -28.38 11.76
N TYR A 18 12.66 -27.50 11.90
CA TYR A 18 13.41 -26.97 10.76
C TYR A 18 14.89 -26.81 11.11
N LYS A 19 15.73 -26.73 10.08
CA LYS A 19 17.13 -26.33 10.23
C LYS A 19 17.27 -24.83 10.03
N ASN A 20 18.13 -24.20 10.82
CA ASN A 20 18.49 -22.81 10.63
C ASN A 20 19.27 -22.68 9.32
N ILE A 21 19.00 -21.62 8.57
CA ILE A 21 19.62 -21.38 7.27
C ILE A 21 20.99 -20.73 7.48
N THR A 22 22.02 -21.19 6.76
CA THR A 22 23.26 -20.42 6.58
C THR A 22 23.25 -19.72 5.22
N ALA A 23 24.10 -18.71 5.03
CA ALA A 23 24.10 -17.85 3.84
C ALA A 23 24.34 -18.60 2.50
N GLU A 24 24.77 -19.86 2.54
CA GLU A 24 25.08 -20.68 1.36
C GLU A 24 23.99 -21.72 1.01
N ASP A 25 22.94 -21.86 1.83
CA ASP A 25 22.08 -23.06 1.81
C ASP A 25 20.82 -22.98 0.93
N CYS A 26 20.37 -21.79 0.49
CA CYS A 26 19.15 -21.68 -0.33
C CYS A 26 19.30 -20.61 -1.41
N LYS A 27 19.14 -21.01 -2.67
CA LYS A 27 19.06 -20.09 -3.83
C LYS A 27 17.60 -19.84 -4.18
N HIS A 28 17.29 -18.74 -4.86
CA HIS A 28 15.92 -18.44 -5.33
C HIS A 28 15.30 -19.54 -6.21
N SER A 29 16.10 -20.40 -6.84
CA SER A 29 15.60 -21.58 -7.58
C SER A 29 15.01 -22.68 -6.69
N GLU A 30 15.22 -22.61 -5.38
CA GLU A 30 14.82 -23.60 -4.38
C GLU A 30 13.65 -23.10 -3.51
N ASP A 31 13.02 -21.98 -3.92
CA ASP A 31 11.88 -21.41 -3.23
C ASP A 31 10.71 -22.41 -3.17
N SER A 32 10.19 -22.62 -1.96
CA SER A 32 9.07 -23.53 -1.73
C SER A 32 7.75 -22.85 -2.10
N SER A 33 6.93 -23.49 -2.94
CA SER A 33 5.58 -23.05 -3.29
C SER A 33 4.53 -24.05 -2.80
N VAL A 34 3.33 -23.56 -2.45
CA VAL A 34 2.23 -24.42 -2.02
C VAL A 34 1.00 -24.21 -2.89
N ARG A 35 0.41 -25.31 -3.34
CA ARG A 35 -0.94 -25.35 -3.90
C ARG A 35 -1.86 -25.99 -2.86
N CYS A 36 -2.59 -25.18 -2.12
CA CYS A 36 -3.55 -25.65 -1.14
C CYS A 36 -4.75 -26.30 -1.86
N ASN A 37 -4.92 -27.60 -1.66
CA ASN A 37 -6.16 -28.30 -2.01
C ASN A 37 -7.04 -28.34 -0.76
N VAL A 38 -8.16 -27.62 -0.78
CA VAL A 38 -9.19 -27.79 0.25
C VAL A 38 -9.72 -29.22 0.13
N PRO A 39 -9.56 -30.09 1.13
CA PRO A 39 -10.03 -31.46 1.04
C PRO A 39 -11.55 -31.45 0.77
N TYR A 40 -11.99 -32.27 -0.19
CA TYR A 40 -13.42 -32.43 -0.47
C TYR A 40 -14.08 -33.13 0.72
N MET A 41 -14.51 -32.34 1.69
CA MET A 41 -15.17 -32.81 2.91
C MET A 41 -16.62 -33.28 2.67
N GLY A 42 -17.07 -33.30 1.41
CA GLY A 42 -18.39 -33.78 1.01
C GLY A 42 -19.56 -32.93 1.50
N PHE A 43 -19.33 -31.71 1.99
CA PHE A 43 -20.37 -30.82 2.51
C PHE A 43 -21.44 -30.45 1.47
N GLU A 44 -21.14 -30.53 0.18
CA GLU A 44 -22.14 -30.40 -0.90
C GLU A 44 -23.29 -31.43 -0.79
N LYS A 45 -23.06 -32.54 -0.08
CA LYS A 45 -24.06 -33.57 0.19
C LYS A 45 -24.92 -33.26 1.42
N THR A 46 -24.52 -32.31 2.27
CA THR A 46 -25.21 -31.98 3.53
C THR A 46 -25.70 -30.54 3.63
N VAL A 47 -25.14 -29.62 2.84
CA VAL A 47 -25.51 -28.21 2.78
C VAL A 47 -25.50 -27.76 1.32
N ARG A 48 -26.50 -26.98 0.90
CA ARG A 48 -26.55 -26.38 -0.43
C ARG A 48 -27.17 -25.00 -0.41
N ILE A 49 -26.93 -24.24 -1.48
CA ILE A 49 -27.61 -22.97 -1.77
C ILE A 49 -28.51 -23.20 -2.98
N SER A 50 -29.78 -22.85 -2.87
CA SER A 50 -30.81 -23.12 -3.89
C SER A 50 -31.64 -21.88 -4.21
N GLY A 51 -32.03 -21.72 -5.47
CA GLY A 51 -32.97 -20.68 -5.91
C GLY A 51 -32.40 -19.27 -6.11
N GLY A 52 -31.08 -19.10 -6.16
CA GLY A 52 -30.45 -17.85 -6.61
C GLY A 52 -30.23 -17.80 -8.13
N ARG A 53 -29.93 -16.61 -8.66
CA ARG A 53 -29.70 -16.40 -10.12
C ARG A 53 -28.32 -16.89 -10.55
N THR A 54 -27.39 -17.03 -9.61
CA THR A 54 -26.06 -17.61 -9.83
C THR A 54 -25.78 -18.72 -8.84
N ARG A 55 -24.70 -19.48 -9.08
CA ARG A 55 -24.22 -20.53 -8.15
C ARG A 55 -23.70 -20.01 -6.80
N TYR A 56 -23.59 -18.68 -6.63
CA TYR A 56 -23.02 -18.02 -5.46
C TYR A 56 -24.07 -17.40 -4.54
N GLU A 57 -25.36 -17.48 -4.91
CA GLU A 57 -26.44 -16.88 -4.15
C GLU A 57 -27.65 -17.81 -4.08
N GLY A 58 -28.50 -17.60 -3.07
CA GLY A 58 -29.74 -18.34 -2.87
C GLY A 58 -30.01 -18.66 -1.41
N ARG A 59 -31.03 -19.49 -1.18
CA ARG A 59 -31.45 -19.92 0.16
C ARG A 59 -30.60 -21.10 0.62
N VAL A 60 -30.11 -21.02 1.85
CA VAL A 60 -29.36 -22.11 2.49
C VAL A 60 -30.33 -23.25 2.86
N GLU A 61 -30.00 -24.45 2.43
CA GLU A 61 -30.72 -25.68 2.75
C GLU A 61 -29.74 -26.68 3.36
N VAL A 62 -30.15 -27.38 4.43
CA VAL A 62 -29.33 -28.34 5.16
C VAL A 62 -30.03 -29.71 5.16
N LEU A 63 -29.29 -30.77 4.87
CA LEU A 63 -29.81 -32.13 4.85
C LEU A 63 -30.00 -32.64 6.29
N GLN A 64 -31.23 -33.01 6.64
CA GLN A 64 -31.61 -33.55 7.94
C GLN A 64 -32.14 -34.98 7.80
N THR A 65 -31.90 -35.81 8.83
CA THR A 65 -32.50 -37.14 8.94
C THR A 65 -33.81 -37.04 9.71
N GLU A 66 -34.91 -37.49 9.11
CA GLU A 66 -36.20 -37.60 9.78
C GLU A 66 -36.25 -38.81 10.74
N ALA A 67 -37.25 -38.84 11.63
CA ALA A 67 -37.40 -39.88 12.66
C ALA A 67 -37.56 -41.31 12.11
N ASN A 68 -37.92 -41.45 10.85
CA ASN A 68 -38.06 -42.70 10.09
C ASN A 68 -36.76 -43.11 9.34
N GLY A 69 -35.68 -42.35 9.46
CA GLY A 69 -34.40 -42.59 8.78
C GLY A 69 -34.30 -42.02 7.35
N THR A 70 -35.32 -41.33 6.82
CA THR A 70 -35.24 -40.70 5.49
C THR A 70 -34.53 -39.35 5.55
N LEU A 71 -33.73 -39.04 4.52
CA LEU A 71 -33.01 -37.77 4.39
C LEU A 71 -33.87 -36.74 3.66
N ARG A 72 -34.01 -35.53 4.22
CA ARG A 72 -34.70 -34.40 3.59
C ARG A 72 -33.88 -33.11 3.66
N TRP A 73 -34.07 -32.22 2.68
CA TRP A 73 -33.54 -30.87 2.76
C TRP A 73 -34.45 -29.99 3.62
N GLY A 74 -33.91 -29.44 4.70
CA GLY A 74 -34.57 -28.51 5.61
C GLY A 74 -34.08 -27.08 5.44
N LEU A 75 -34.93 -26.12 5.84
CA LEU A 75 -34.60 -24.69 5.86
C LEU A 75 -33.97 -24.30 7.20
N VAL A 76 -33.19 -23.22 7.20
CA VAL A 76 -32.66 -22.58 8.40
C VAL A 76 -33.47 -21.31 8.71
N CYS A 77 -33.87 -21.13 9.97
CA CYS A 77 -34.60 -19.94 10.42
C CYS A 77 -33.71 -18.70 10.43
N GLY A 78 -34.25 -17.55 10.01
CA GLY A 78 -33.51 -16.31 9.81
C GLY A 78 -33.44 -15.34 10.99
N GLU A 79 -34.15 -15.59 12.10
CA GLU A 79 -34.33 -14.60 13.19
C GLU A 79 -33.01 -14.12 13.85
N SER A 80 -31.95 -14.93 13.77
CA SER A 80 -30.59 -14.58 14.25
C SER A 80 -29.50 -14.87 13.21
N TRP A 81 -29.87 -14.93 11.92
CA TRP A 81 -28.93 -15.25 10.85
C TRP A 81 -28.12 -14.01 10.43
N GLY A 82 -26.81 -14.02 10.67
CA GLY A 82 -25.90 -12.92 10.35
C GLY A 82 -24.74 -13.31 9.43
N THR A 83 -23.80 -12.38 9.26
CA THR A 83 -22.56 -12.59 8.49
C THR A 83 -21.73 -13.78 8.99
N PRO A 84 -21.54 -13.99 10.32
CA PRO A 84 -20.76 -15.12 10.80
C PRO A 84 -21.32 -16.47 10.36
N GLU A 85 -22.64 -16.66 10.44
CA GLU A 85 -23.32 -17.89 10.04
C GLU A 85 -23.24 -18.08 8.52
N ALA A 86 -23.43 -17.01 7.76
CA ALA A 86 -23.31 -17.06 6.31
C ALA A 86 -21.87 -17.36 5.85
N MET A 87 -20.85 -16.84 6.54
CA MET A 87 -19.44 -17.12 6.25
C MET A 87 -19.09 -18.59 6.46
N VAL A 88 -19.70 -19.25 7.46
CA VAL A 88 -19.53 -20.69 7.66
C VAL A 88 -20.01 -21.47 6.43
N ILE A 89 -21.16 -21.11 5.86
CA ILE A 89 -21.72 -21.76 4.67
C ILE A 89 -20.87 -21.50 3.43
N CYS A 90 -20.50 -20.24 3.16
CA CYS A 90 -19.65 -19.90 2.01
C CYS A 90 -18.28 -20.58 2.08
N ARG A 91 -17.69 -20.69 3.28
CA ARG A 91 -16.46 -21.44 3.51
C ARG A 91 -16.65 -22.95 3.31
N GLN A 92 -17.73 -23.53 3.85
CA GLN A 92 -18.03 -24.97 3.71
C GLN A 92 -18.25 -25.40 2.26
N LEU A 93 -18.79 -24.52 1.42
CA LEU A 93 -19.05 -24.76 0.01
C LEU A 93 -17.90 -24.35 -0.91
N GLY A 94 -16.78 -23.87 -0.35
CA GLY A 94 -15.64 -23.39 -1.15
C GLY A 94 -15.97 -22.16 -2.01
N LEU A 95 -16.99 -21.39 -1.63
CA LEU A 95 -17.50 -20.21 -2.34
C LEU A 95 -16.90 -18.89 -1.81
N GLY A 96 -15.99 -18.96 -0.83
CA GLY A 96 -15.33 -17.77 -0.25
C GLY A 96 -16.10 -17.19 0.93
N TYR A 97 -16.40 -15.89 0.90
CA TYR A 97 -16.93 -15.12 2.02
C TYR A 97 -18.39 -14.72 1.83
N ALA A 98 -19.11 -14.49 2.94
CA ALA A 98 -20.50 -14.04 2.92
C ALA A 98 -20.62 -12.56 3.28
N ASN A 99 -21.38 -11.81 2.48
CA ASN A 99 -21.46 -10.36 2.56
C ASN A 99 -22.75 -9.86 3.25
N HIS A 100 -23.03 -10.35 4.46
CA HIS A 100 -24.28 -10.02 5.17
C HIS A 100 -24.12 -9.11 6.41
N GLY A 101 -23.03 -8.34 6.47
CA GLY A 101 -22.84 -7.29 7.47
C GLY A 101 -22.82 -5.95 6.75
N LEU A 102 -23.91 -5.18 6.86
CA LEU A 102 -24.15 -3.94 6.12
C LEU A 102 -24.29 -4.18 4.60
N GLN A 103 -25.51 -4.02 4.05
CA GLN A 103 -25.68 -4.02 2.60
C GLN A 103 -25.07 -2.74 2.03
N VAL A 104 -24.04 -2.87 1.19
CA VAL A 104 -23.39 -1.75 0.51
C VAL A 104 -23.58 -1.89 -1.00
N ARG A 105 -23.73 -0.77 -1.71
CA ARG A 105 -23.81 -0.74 -3.17
C ARG A 105 -23.15 0.50 -3.75
N LEU A 106 -22.79 0.43 -5.02
CA LEU A 106 -22.40 1.59 -5.83
C LEU A 106 -23.61 2.09 -6.62
N SER A 107 -23.79 3.41 -6.70
CA SER A 107 -24.89 4.04 -7.45
C SER A 107 -24.42 5.20 -8.32
N GLY A 108 -25.08 5.40 -9.46
CA GLY A 108 -24.86 6.51 -10.39
C GLY A 108 -23.63 6.41 -11.30
N GLY A 109 -22.78 5.39 -11.13
CA GLY A 109 -21.63 5.15 -12.01
C GLY A 109 -22.03 4.64 -13.39
N ARG A 110 -21.12 4.79 -14.38
CA ARG A 110 -21.32 4.29 -15.76
C ARG A 110 -21.04 2.79 -15.88
N SER A 111 -20.38 2.20 -14.89
CA SER A 111 -20.08 0.77 -14.81
C SER A 111 -20.32 0.23 -13.40
N VAL A 112 -20.28 -1.10 -13.26
CA VAL A 112 -20.40 -1.77 -11.96
C VAL A 112 -19.19 -1.54 -11.03
N TYR A 113 -18.08 -1.04 -11.58
CA TYR A 113 -16.85 -0.77 -10.83
C TYR A 113 -16.79 0.65 -10.25
N GLU A 114 -17.73 1.53 -10.57
CA GLU A 114 -17.70 2.91 -10.09
C GLU A 114 -19.04 3.40 -9.56
N GLY A 115 -18.99 4.35 -8.65
CA GLY A 115 -20.18 5.08 -8.20
C GLY A 115 -20.07 5.63 -6.79
N ARG A 116 -21.14 6.32 -6.39
CA ARG A 116 -21.35 6.77 -5.01
C ARG A 116 -21.58 5.57 -4.10
N VAL A 117 -20.93 5.59 -2.93
CA VAL A 117 -21.08 4.56 -1.90
C VAL A 117 -22.38 4.78 -1.15
N GLU A 118 -23.26 3.78 -1.20
CA GLU A 118 -24.50 3.77 -0.44
C GLU A 118 -24.53 2.58 0.50
N VAL A 119 -24.94 2.85 1.73
CA VAL A 119 -24.99 1.92 2.84
C VAL A 119 -26.44 1.77 3.29
N ARG A 120 -26.89 0.53 3.50
CA ARG A 120 -28.23 0.25 4.01
C ARG A 120 -28.23 0.17 5.52
N VAL A 121 -28.98 1.07 6.17
CA VAL A 121 -29.24 1.06 7.62
C VAL A 121 -30.73 0.78 7.84
N GLY A 122 -31.04 -0.36 8.44
CA GLY A 122 -32.43 -0.85 8.54
C GLY A 122 -33.05 -1.09 7.16
N GLN A 123 -34.13 -0.37 6.85
CA GLN A 123 -34.82 -0.48 5.55
C GLN A 123 -34.46 0.63 4.55
N ARG A 124 -33.58 1.57 4.91
CA ARG A 124 -33.26 2.73 4.07
C ARG A 124 -31.81 2.70 3.59
N TRP A 125 -31.59 3.23 2.40
CA TRP A 125 -30.26 3.49 1.85
C TRP A 125 -29.86 4.92 2.18
N GLY A 126 -28.61 5.09 2.64
CA GLY A 126 -28.01 6.40 2.87
C GLY A 126 -26.61 6.47 2.28
N SER A 127 -26.07 7.68 2.18
CA SER A 127 -24.70 7.93 1.72
C SER A 127 -23.70 7.93 2.88
N VAL A 128 -22.41 7.86 2.53
CA VAL A 128 -21.29 7.96 3.47
C VAL A 128 -20.64 9.33 3.33
N CYS A 129 -20.27 9.99 4.43
CA CYS A 129 -19.52 11.24 4.42
C CYS A 129 -18.16 11.06 3.74
N SER A 130 -17.78 11.98 2.85
CA SER A 130 -16.46 11.99 2.20
C SER A 130 -15.33 12.58 3.05
N GLU A 131 -15.63 13.15 4.22
CA GLU A 131 -14.62 13.75 5.09
C GLU A 131 -13.70 12.66 5.65
N GLY A 132 -12.42 12.71 5.25
CA GLY A 132 -11.42 11.70 5.58
C GLY A 132 -11.49 10.43 4.73
N TRP A 133 -12.30 10.39 3.67
CA TRP A 133 -12.40 9.24 2.76
C TRP A 133 -11.18 9.15 1.85
N GLY A 134 -10.38 8.10 2.02
CA GLY A 134 -9.14 7.86 1.28
C GLY A 134 -9.10 6.52 0.55
N THR A 135 -7.92 6.23 -0.01
CA THR A 135 -7.66 5.00 -0.78
C THR A 135 -7.82 3.76 0.11
N THR A 136 -7.46 3.82 1.38
CA THR A 136 -7.59 2.74 2.36
C THR A 136 -9.05 2.31 2.60
N GLU A 137 -9.96 3.27 2.79
CA GLU A 137 -11.39 2.97 2.96
C GLU A 137 -11.99 2.42 1.66
N ALA A 138 -11.58 2.99 0.52
CA ALA A 138 -12.01 2.53 -0.79
C ALA A 138 -11.53 1.10 -1.10
N MET A 139 -10.32 0.71 -0.67
CA MET A 139 -9.81 -0.67 -0.79
C MET A 139 -10.69 -1.66 -0.05
N VAL A 140 -11.04 -1.36 1.21
CA VAL A 140 -11.95 -2.20 2.00
C VAL A 140 -13.30 -2.35 1.29
N LEU A 141 -13.83 -1.27 0.72
CA LEU A 141 -15.11 -1.31 0.01
C LEU A 141 -15.05 -2.13 -1.29
N CYS A 142 -14.07 -1.90 -2.16
CA CYS A 142 -13.93 -2.63 -3.41
C CYS A 142 -13.76 -4.13 -3.15
N ARG A 143 -12.99 -4.48 -2.11
CA ARG A 143 -12.85 -5.87 -1.63
C ARG A 143 -14.16 -6.41 -1.08
N GLN A 144 -14.89 -5.64 -0.26
CA GLN A 144 -16.19 -6.04 0.29
C GLN A 144 -17.20 -6.35 -0.84
N LEU A 145 -17.18 -5.58 -1.93
CA LEU A 145 -18.06 -5.78 -3.09
C LEU A 145 -17.57 -6.88 -4.05
N GLY A 146 -16.36 -7.43 -3.84
CA GLY A 146 -15.76 -8.41 -4.75
C GLY A 146 -15.31 -7.81 -6.08
N LEU A 147 -15.01 -6.50 -6.11
CA LEU A 147 -14.61 -5.74 -7.30
C LEU A 147 -13.09 -5.53 -7.41
N GLY A 148 -12.31 -6.20 -6.57
CA GLY A 148 -10.84 -6.13 -6.57
C GLY A 148 -10.31 -5.00 -5.69
N PHE A 149 -9.37 -4.23 -6.25
CA PHE A 149 -8.67 -3.12 -5.61
C PHE A 149 -9.42 -1.80 -5.85
N SER A 150 -9.16 -0.81 -5.01
CA SER A 150 -9.50 0.58 -5.31
C SER A 150 -8.56 1.10 -6.39
N LEU A 151 -9.08 1.81 -7.39
CA LEU A 151 -8.29 2.64 -8.29
C LEU A 151 -8.32 4.10 -7.81
N HIS A 152 -9.49 4.60 -7.43
CA HIS A 152 -9.66 5.96 -6.92
C HIS A 152 -10.70 6.03 -5.79
N ALA A 153 -10.33 6.75 -4.74
CA ALA A 153 -11.26 7.24 -3.73
C ALA A 153 -11.78 8.63 -4.12
N ILE A 154 -13.10 8.78 -4.25
CA ILE A 154 -13.76 10.01 -4.67
C ILE A 154 -14.46 10.66 -3.48
N THR A 155 -14.21 11.95 -3.28
CA THR A 155 -14.80 12.75 -2.19
C THR A 155 -15.95 13.64 -2.63
N GLU A 156 -16.10 13.87 -3.94
CA GLU A 156 -17.20 14.64 -4.52
C GLU A 156 -17.91 13.84 -5.61
N THR A 157 -19.18 13.52 -5.37
CA THR A 157 -19.96 12.58 -6.20
C THR A 157 -21.09 13.26 -6.97
N TRP A 158 -21.05 14.59 -7.16
CA TRP A 158 -22.15 15.37 -7.73
C TRP A 158 -22.52 14.96 -9.17
N TYR A 159 -21.57 14.39 -9.91
CA TYR A 159 -21.73 13.96 -11.31
C TYR A 159 -22.29 12.55 -11.46
N TRP A 160 -22.36 11.76 -10.38
CA TRP A 160 -23.04 10.47 -10.36
C TRP A 160 -24.51 10.68 -10.03
N ASP A 161 -25.28 10.98 -11.07
CA ASP A 161 -26.74 11.09 -10.99
C ASP A 161 -27.35 9.68 -11.12
N GLY A 162 -28.27 9.34 -10.21
CA GLY A 162 -28.82 7.97 -10.24
C GLY A 162 -29.50 7.48 -8.96
N SER A 163 -29.50 8.25 -7.87
CA SER A 163 -30.28 7.90 -6.69
C SER A 163 -30.88 9.12 -5.99
N ASN A 164 -32.10 8.92 -5.46
CA ASN A 164 -32.78 9.89 -4.60
C ASN A 164 -32.25 9.87 -3.14
N THR A 165 -31.12 9.20 -2.90
CA THR A 165 -30.55 9.05 -1.56
C THR A 165 -29.74 10.29 -1.21
N THR A 166 -30.33 11.14 -0.38
CA THR A 166 -29.70 12.38 0.13
C THR A 166 -29.30 12.29 1.60
N GLU A 167 -29.88 11.34 2.34
CA GLU A 167 -29.60 11.13 3.77
C GLU A 167 -28.25 10.45 3.95
N MET A 168 -27.39 11.04 4.78
CA MET A 168 -26.10 10.49 5.13
C MET A 168 -26.23 9.62 6.39
N VAL A 169 -25.75 8.39 6.33
CA VAL A 169 -25.97 7.37 7.39
C VAL A 169 -24.68 6.93 8.07
N MET A 170 -23.52 7.29 7.52
CA MET A 170 -22.21 6.93 8.06
C MET A 170 -21.22 8.07 7.85
N SER A 171 -20.32 8.29 8.81
CA SER A 171 -19.32 9.37 8.75
C SER A 171 -18.07 9.03 9.56
N GLY A 172 -16.96 9.70 9.25
CA GLY A 172 -15.68 9.54 9.95
C GLY A 172 -15.13 8.13 9.80
N VAL A 173 -15.35 7.51 8.64
CA VAL A 173 -14.86 6.16 8.34
C VAL A 173 -13.34 6.24 8.22
N LYS A 174 -12.65 5.45 9.04
CA LYS A 174 -11.21 5.31 9.02
C LYS A 174 -10.86 3.84 9.14
N CYS A 175 -10.30 3.29 8.08
CA CYS A 175 -9.89 1.91 7.99
C CYS A 175 -8.37 1.79 8.21
N THR A 176 -7.95 0.62 8.67
CA THR A 176 -6.55 0.18 8.70
C THR A 176 -6.12 -0.44 7.37
N GLY A 177 -7.08 -0.94 6.59
CA GLY A 177 -6.85 -1.62 5.30
C GLY A 177 -7.06 -3.14 5.37
N GLU A 178 -7.08 -3.70 6.59
CA GLU A 178 -7.27 -5.14 6.85
C GLU A 178 -8.75 -5.52 7.09
N GLU A 179 -9.62 -4.52 7.26
CA GLU A 179 -11.04 -4.76 7.55
C GLU A 179 -11.74 -5.47 6.39
N MET A 180 -12.61 -6.43 6.69
CA MET A 180 -13.30 -7.19 5.64
C MET A 180 -14.58 -6.50 5.15
N ALA A 181 -15.06 -5.48 5.88
CA ALA A 181 -16.23 -4.69 5.53
C ALA A 181 -16.13 -3.29 6.13
N LEU A 182 -16.74 -2.29 5.48
CA LEU A 182 -16.75 -0.91 5.96
C LEU A 182 -17.30 -0.76 7.38
N SER A 183 -18.23 -1.62 7.81
CA SER A 183 -18.78 -1.58 9.17
C SER A 183 -17.76 -1.94 10.26
N GLN A 184 -16.64 -2.59 9.91
CA GLN A 184 -15.59 -2.96 10.86
C GLN A 184 -14.56 -1.83 11.03
N CYS A 185 -14.48 -0.91 10.08
CA CYS A 185 -13.62 0.26 10.20
C CYS A 185 -14.10 1.15 11.35
N GLN A 186 -13.18 1.92 11.93
CA GLN A 186 -13.56 2.93 12.92
C GLN A 186 -14.48 3.95 12.25
N HIS A 187 -15.62 4.25 12.86
CA HIS A 187 -16.56 5.25 12.36
C HIS A 187 -17.32 5.92 13.51
N HIS A 188 -17.90 7.09 13.27
CA HIS A 188 -18.68 7.79 14.29
C HIS A 188 -19.97 7.03 14.61
N LYS A 189 -20.34 6.97 15.90
CA LYS A 189 -21.60 6.36 16.35
C LYS A 189 -22.84 7.12 15.85
N ASN A 190 -22.72 8.45 15.76
CA ASN A 190 -23.73 9.35 15.21
C ASN A 190 -23.11 10.08 14.02
N VAL A 191 -23.89 10.32 12.97
CA VAL A 191 -23.40 10.99 11.76
C VAL A 191 -22.98 12.42 12.09
N GLN A 192 -21.70 12.70 11.86
CA GLN A 192 -21.08 14.02 12.01
C GLN A 192 -20.25 14.26 10.75
N CYS A 193 -20.70 15.19 9.92
CA CYS A 193 -20.04 15.55 8.66
C CYS A 193 -20.14 17.07 8.52
N GLN A 194 -19.00 17.77 8.48
CA GLN A 194 -19.02 19.23 8.31
C GLN A 194 -19.56 19.60 6.93
N LYS A 195 -19.25 18.78 5.95
CA LYS A 195 -19.70 18.86 4.55
C LYS A 195 -20.92 17.96 4.32
N ALA A 196 -22.05 18.26 4.95
CA ALA A 196 -23.23 17.38 4.94
C ALA A 196 -24.08 17.40 3.65
N ALA A 197 -23.74 18.19 2.64
CA ALA A 197 -24.49 18.21 1.38
C ALA A 197 -24.26 16.92 0.59
N ALA A 198 -25.29 16.41 -0.10
CA ALA A 198 -25.24 15.14 -0.86
C ALA A 198 -24.08 15.06 -1.87
N ARG A 199 -23.59 16.20 -2.37
CA ARG A 199 -22.43 16.28 -3.28
C ARG A 199 -21.11 15.80 -2.64
N PHE A 200 -20.99 15.86 -1.32
CA PHE A 200 -19.81 15.44 -0.55
C PHE A 200 -19.99 14.02 0.00
N SER A 201 -20.70 13.17 -0.73
CA SER A 201 -20.75 11.75 -0.42
C SER A 201 -19.46 11.08 -0.89
N ALA A 202 -19.06 10.01 -0.20
CA ALA A 202 -17.96 9.18 -0.64
C ALA A 202 -18.34 8.37 -1.89
N GLY A 203 -17.36 8.15 -2.76
CA GLY A 203 -17.47 7.32 -3.94
C GLY A 203 -16.18 6.56 -4.20
N VAL A 204 -16.25 5.56 -5.06
CA VAL A 204 -15.10 4.75 -5.45
C VAL A 204 -15.12 4.42 -6.92
N ILE A 205 -13.92 4.17 -7.45
CA ILE A 205 -13.69 3.49 -8.72
C ILE A 205 -12.79 2.30 -8.37
N CYS A 206 -13.26 1.08 -8.66
CA CYS A 206 -12.58 -0.17 -8.39
C CYS A 206 -11.91 -0.71 -9.67
N SER A 207 -10.96 -1.63 -9.51
CA SER A 207 -10.25 -2.31 -10.58
C SER A 207 -9.82 -3.70 -10.14
N GLU A 208 -9.77 -4.66 -11.05
CA GLU A 208 -9.29 -6.03 -10.75
C GLU A 208 -7.77 -6.10 -10.57
N THR A 209 -7.06 -5.08 -11.02
CA THR A 209 -5.59 -4.99 -10.99
C THR A 209 -5.14 -3.67 -10.38
N ALA A 210 -4.00 -3.71 -9.68
CA ALA A 210 -3.30 -2.55 -9.13
C ALA A 210 -1.78 -2.68 -9.36
N SER A 211 -1.08 -1.55 -9.34
CA SER A 211 0.38 -1.47 -9.30
C SER A 211 0.93 -1.88 -7.94
N ASP A 212 2.23 -2.13 -7.84
CA ASP A 212 2.92 -2.47 -6.60
C ASP A 212 4.36 -1.96 -6.68
N LEU A 213 4.67 -0.92 -5.90
CA LEU A 213 5.95 -0.23 -5.98
C LEU A 213 6.91 -0.69 -4.91
N VAL A 214 8.11 -1.10 -5.34
CA VAL A 214 9.16 -1.57 -4.44
C VAL A 214 10.47 -0.85 -4.70
N LEU A 215 11.12 -0.41 -3.62
CA LEU A 215 12.45 0.21 -3.69
C LEU A 215 13.55 -0.85 -3.79
N ASN A 216 14.52 -0.65 -4.67
CA ASN A 216 15.76 -1.44 -4.68
C ASN A 216 16.67 -1.04 -3.50
N ALA A 217 16.48 -1.68 -2.34
CA ALA A 217 17.24 -1.42 -1.11
C ALA A 217 18.77 -1.62 -1.28
N PRO A 218 19.27 -2.68 -1.95
CA PRO A 218 20.70 -2.81 -2.24
C PRO A 218 21.31 -1.63 -2.99
N LEU A 219 20.59 -1.05 -3.96
CA LEU A 219 21.09 0.09 -4.73
C LEU A 219 21.29 1.33 -3.84
N VAL A 220 20.35 1.60 -2.92
CA VAL A 220 20.50 2.67 -1.94
C VAL A 220 21.77 2.47 -1.12
N GLN A 221 22.00 1.25 -0.62
CA GLN A 221 23.20 0.92 0.16
C GLN A 221 24.49 1.16 -0.62
N GLN A 222 24.55 0.72 -1.89
CA GLN A 222 25.75 0.76 -2.72
C GLN A 222 26.09 2.18 -3.21
N THR A 223 25.08 3.03 -3.40
CA THR A 223 25.24 4.37 -3.97
C THR A 223 25.21 5.48 -2.92
N SER A 224 25.19 5.15 -1.63
CA SER A 224 25.16 6.12 -0.54
C SER A 224 26.51 6.79 -0.31
N TYR A 225 26.57 8.13 -0.36
CA TYR A 225 27.78 8.90 -0.01
C TYR A 225 27.45 10.31 0.50
N ILE A 226 28.44 10.98 1.10
CA ILE A 226 28.33 12.39 1.51
C ILE A 226 29.02 13.30 0.50
N GLU A 227 28.38 14.42 0.17
CA GLU A 227 28.96 15.52 -0.60
C GLU A 227 28.82 16.84 0.19
N ASP A 228 29.90 17.61 0.31
CA ASP A 228 29.84 19.01 0.75
C ASP A 228 29.72 19.91 -0.50
N ARG A 229 28.51 20.40 -0.80
CA ARG A 229 28.19 21.15 -2.02
C ARG A 229 28.09 22.65 -1.74
N PRO A 230 28.76 23.52 -2.52
CA PRO A 230 28.72 24.96 -2.26
C PRO A 230 27.35 25.55 -2.58
N LEU A 231 26.95 26.56 -1.79
CA LEU A 231 25.61 27.17 -1.88
C LEU A 231 25.31 27.74 -3.28
N HIS A 232 26.27 28.36 -3.95
CA HIS A 232 26.03 28.91 -5.29
C HIS A 232 25.59 27.87 -6.35
N MET A 233 25.74 26.56 -6.09
CA MET A 233 25.28 25.47 -6.95
C MET A 233 23.91 24.90 -6.53
N LEU A 234 23.28 25.45 -5.49
CA LEU A 234 22.08 24.89 -4.85
C LEU A 234 20.85 25.82 -4.96
N TYR A 235 20.88 26.84 -5.82
CA TYR A 235 19.74 27.76 -5.98
C TYR A 235 18.46 27.03 -6.38
N CYS A 236 18.54 26.14 -7.37
CA CYS A 236 17.41 25.33 -7.82
C CYS A 236 16.85 24.43 -6.70
N ALA A 237 17.72 23.69 -6.03
CA ALA A 237 17.33 22.85 -4.90
C ALA A 237 16.73 23.65 -3.73
N ALA A 238 17.12 24.92 -3.54
CA ALA A 238 16.55 25.79 -2.52
C ALA A 238 15.16 26.31 -2.91
N GLU A 239 14.93 26.58 -4.20
CA GLU A 239 13.60 26.96 -4.73
C GLU A 239 12.61 25.79 -4.67
N GLU A 240 13.11 24.56 -4.78
CA GLU A 240 12.33 23.31 -4.65
C GLU A 240 12.20 22.78 -3.22
N ASP A 241 12.59 23.55 -2.20
CA ASP A 241 12.54 23.13 -0.79
C ASP A 241 13.34 21.84 -0.46
N CYS A 242 14.32 21.46 -1.28
CA CYS A 242 15.13 20.25 -1.11
C CYS A 242 16.28 20.37 -0.08
N LEU A 243 16.38 21.51 0.62
CA LEU A 243 17.41 21.77 1.63
C LEU A 243 16.78 21.88 3.02
N SER A 244 17.57 21.62 4.08
CA SER A 244 17.04 21.77 5.43
C SER A 244 16.64 23.23 5.72
N GLN A 245 15.74 23.44 6.68
CA GLN A 245 15.26 24.77 7.04
C GLN A 245 16.37 25.77 7.39
N SER A 246 17.54 25.31 7.87
CA SER A 246 18.68 26.19 8.18
C SER A 246 19.31 26.82 6.93
N ALA A 247 19.12 26.24 5.75
CA ALA A 247 19.61 26.76 4.48
C ALA A 247 19.01 28.14 4.14
N THR A 248 17.79 28.43 4.58
CA THR A 248 17.13 29.74 4.39
C THR A 248 17.88 30.89 5.08
N LYS A 249 18.64 30.59 6.14
CA LYS A 249 19.42 31.55 6.92
C LYS A 249 20.92 31.47 6.61
N ALA A 250 21.31 30.67 5.62
CA ALA A 250 22.70 30.53 5.22
C ALA A 250 23.20 31.79 4.48
N ASN A 251 24.52 31.99 4.45
CA ASN A 251 25.14 33.17 3.85
C ASN A 251 25.31 33.05 2.33
N TRP A 252 24.22 32.94 1.57
CA TRP A 252 24.25 32.81 0.11
C TRP A 252 25.03 33.95 -0.57
N PRO A 253 25.90 33.68 -1.57
CA PRO A 253 26.27 32.39 -2.18
C PRO A 253 27.40 31.61 -1.49
N TYR A 254 27.87 32.08 -0.33
CA TYR A 254 29.09 31.60 0.34
C TYR A 254 28.81 30.55 1.42
N GLY A 255 29.52 29.43 1.36
CA GLY A 255 29.35 28.32 2.30
C GLY A 255 28.95 27.05 1.57
N HIS A 256 28.65 26.01 2.33
CA HIS A 256 28.37 24.67 1.82
C HIS A 256 27.21 24.05 2.59
N ARG A 257 26.54 23.10 1.94
CA ARG A 257 25.61 22.16 2.57
C ARG A 257 26.19 20.76 2.50
N ARG A 258 26.00 19.99 3.55
CA ARG A 258 26.40 18.58 3.59
C ARG A 258 25.22 17.71 3.23
N LEU A 259 25.34 16.97 2.15
CA LEU A 259 24.26 16.21 1.54
C LEU A 259 24.58 14.72 1.60
N LEU A 260 23.68 13.93 2.18
CA LEU A 260 23.68 12.47 2.08
C LEU A 260 22.95 12.07 0.81
N ARG A 261 23.69 11.67 -0.23
CA ARG A 261 23.17 11.25 -1.53
C ARG A 261 23.04 9.74 -1.63
N PHE A 262 22.08 9.28 -2.42
CA PHE A 262 21.85 7.87 -2.76
C PHE A 262 20.91 7.77 -3.96
N SER A 263 20.94 6.67 -4.72
CA SER A 263 20.00 6.47 -5.83
C SER A 263 18.73 5.79 -5.36
N SER A 264 17.58 6.21 -5.87
CA SER A 264 16.29 5.54 -5.66
C SER A 264 15.87 4.86 -6.96
N GLN A 265 15.74 3.54 -6.96
CA GLN A 265 15.16 2.79 -8.07
C GLN A 265 13.87 2.14 -7.61
N ILE A 266 12.76 2.53 -8.25
CA ILE A 266 11.41 2.13 -7.88
C ILE A 266 10.88 1.19 -8.96
N HIS A 267 10.66 -0.08 -8.60
CA HIS A 267 10.13 -1.11 -9.49
C HIS A 267 8.61 -1.16 -9.40
N ASN A 268 7.93 -1.41 -10.51
CA ASN A 268 6.52 -1.82 -10.49
C ASN A 268 6.40 -3.34 -10.70
N ILE A 269 6.20 -4.07 -9.60
CA ILE A 269 6.03 -5.54 -9.59
C ILE A 269 4.55 -5.96 -9.57
N GLY A 270 3.64 -5.00 -9.73
CA GLY A 270 2.21 -5.21 -9.62
C GLY A 270 1.60 -5.85 -10.86
N ARG A 271 0.29 -5.68 -11.02
CA ARG A 271 -0.50 -6.21 -12.16
C ARG A 271 -1.07 -5.13 -13.06
N ALA A 272 -0.82 -3.86 -12.74
CA ALA A 272 -1.20 -2.71 -13.56
C ALA A 272 -0.10 -1.65 -13.54
N ASP A 273 -0.08 -0.82 -14.57
CA ASP A 273 0.84 0.33 -14.65
C ASP A 273 0.54 1.30 -13.50
N PHE A 274 1.58 1.78 -12.82
CA PHE A 274 1.46 2.87 -11.85
C PHE A 274 1.26 4.17 -12.61
N ARG A 275 0.22 4.94 -12.28
CA ARG A 275 -0.08 6.21 -12.98
C ARG A 275 -0.36 7.32 -11.97
N PRO A 276 0.08 8.56 -12.25
CA PRO A 276 -0.20 9.68 -11.36
C PRO A 276 -1.71 9.90 -11.25
N LYS A 277 -2.19 10.18 -10.03
CA LYS A 277 -3.61 10.45 -9.77
C LYS A 277 -4.13 11.65 -10.57
N ALA A 278 -3.27 12.65 -10.73
CA ALA A 278 -3.61 13.92 -11.33
C ALA A 278 -3.27 13.91 -12.83
N GLY A 279 -4.20 14.40 -13.65
CA GLY A 279 -3.99 14.47 -15.11
C GLY A 279 -3.04 15.60 -15.50
N ARG A 280 -2.64 15.63 -16.78
CA ARG A 280 -1.67 16.61 -17.32
C ARG A 280 -1.92 18.09 -16.98
N HIS A 281 -3.17 18.46 -16.74
CA HIS A 281 -3.58 19.84 -16.44
C HIS A 281 -3.13 20.34 -15.06
N SER A 282 -2.81 19.43 -14.14
CA SER A 282 -2.33 19.76 -12.79
C SER A 282 -0.83 19.52 -12.62
N TRP A 283 -0.14 19.07 -13.68
CA TRP A 283 1.31 18.86 -13.61
C TRP A 283 2.02 20.21 -13.59
N VAL A 284 3.02 20.32 -12.72
CA VAL A 284 3.77 21.56 -12.52
C VAL A 284 5.06 21.47 -13.31
N TRP A 285 5.35 22.48 -14.14
CA TRP A 285 6.62 22.57 -14.84
C TRP A 285 7.72 22.98 -13.88
N HIS A 286 8.84 22.27 -13.90
CA HIS A 286 9.99 22.63 -13.11
C HIS A 286 11.15 23.14 -13.96
N ALA A 287 11.42 24.44 -13.86
CA ALA A 287 12.41 25.11 -14.70
C ALA A 287 13.83 24.56 -14.49
N CYS A 288 14.15 24.12 -13.28
CA CYS A 288 15.47 23.57 -12.95
C CYS A 288 15.71 22.19 -13.54
N HIS A 289 14.66 21.39 -13.73
CA HIS A 289 14.77 20.02 -14.28
C HIS A 289 14.38 19.92 -15.76
N GLY A 290 13.76 20.97 -16.31
CA GLY A 290 13.38 21.03 -17.72
C GLY A 290 12.29 20.02 -18.09
N HIS A 291 11.45 19.61 -17.14
CA HIS A 291 10.31 18.73 -17.37
C HIS A 291 9.15 18.99 -16.39
N TYR A 292 8.01 18.33 -16.64
CA TYR A 292 6.82 18.40 -15.78
C TYR A 292 6.87 17.33 -14.69
N HIS A 293 6.41 17.68 -13.51
CA HIS A 293 6.22 16.75 -12.41
C HIS A 293 4.75 16.42 -12.24
N SER A 294 4.44 15.12 -12.14
CA SER A 294 3.06 14.61 -12.09
C SER A 294 2.56 14.27 -10.67
N MET A 295 3.47 14.28 -9.69
CA MET A 295 3.20 14.09 -8.28
C MET A 295 4.07 15.04 -7.46
N ASP A 296 3.48 15.68 -6.45
CA ASP A 296 4.19 16.63 -5.57
C ASP A 296 5.14 15.89 -4.60
N ILE A 297 4.64 14.83 -3.95
CA ILE A 297 5.40 13.98 -3.03
C ILE A 297 5.23 12.52 -3.43
N PHE A 298 6.24 11.94 -4.05
CA PHE A 298 6.28 10.49 -4.34
C PHE A 298 7.12 9.71 -3.33
N THR A 299 8.17 10.33 -2.78
CA THR A 299 9.00 9.68 -1.74
C THR A 299 9.36 10.62 -0.60
N HIS A 300 9.28 10.13 0.63
CA HIS A 300 9.90 10.76 1.79
C HIS A 300 11.24 10.12 2.11
N TYR A 301 12.25 10.96 2.41
CA TYR A 301 13.57 10.53 2.82
C TYR A 301 13.79 10.98 4.26
N ASP A 302 13.80 10.05 5.20
CA ASP A 302 13.92 10.36 6.62
C ASP A 302 15.24 9.81 7.18
N LEU A 303 15.92 10.64 7.97
CA LEU A 303 16.98 10.18 8.85
C LEU A 303 16.45 10.25 10.28
N MET A 304 16.41 9.12 10.97
CA MET A 304 15.77 8.98 12.28
C MET A 304 16.72 8.42 13.33
N THR A 305 16.45 8.68 14.60
CA THR A 305 17.11 7.96 15.70
C THR A 305 16.55 6.55 15.85
N SER A 306 17.22 5.69 16.63
CA SER A 306 16.69 4.37 17.02
C SER A 306 15.35 4.42 17.76
N ASN A 307 14.97 5.60 18.28
CA ASN A 307 13.71 5.80 18.99
C ASN A 307 12.57 6.26 18.05
N GLY A 308 12.83 6.33 16.74
CA GLY A 308 11.85 6.75 15.73
C GLY A 308 11.68 8.26 15.59
N THR A 309 12.52 9.08 16.23
CA THR A 309 12.46 10.54 16.07
C THR A 309 13.22 10.98 14.84
N LYS A 310 12.55 11.67 13.91
CA LYS A 310 13.17 12.29 12.73
C LYS A 310 14.19 13.36 13.16
N VAL A 311 15.41 13.27 12.65
CA VAL A 311 16.51 14.23 12.91
C VAL A 311 16.86 15.06 11.69
N ALA A 312 16.61 14.52 10.50
CA ALA A 312 16.63 15.24 9.25
C ALA A 312 15.56 14.66 8.34
N GLU A 313 14.98 15.53 7.54
CA GLU A 313 14.02 15.18 6.50
C GLU A 313 14.59 15.69 5.19
N GLY A 314 14.52 14.83 4.19
CA GLY A 314 14.66 15.17 2.80
C GLY A 314 13.42 14.68 2.09
N HIS A 315 13.25 15.19 0.89
CA HIS A 315 12.30 14.65 -0.04
C HIS A 315 12.87 14.90 -1.41
N LYS A 316 12.50 14.03 -2.34
CA LYS A 316 12.62 14.39 -3.73
C LYS A 316 11.36 15.20 -4.04
N ALA A 317 11.52 16.52 -4.04
CA ALA A 317 10.46 17.40 -4.51
C ALA A 317 10.19 16.99 -5.95
N SER A 318 9.00 16.46 -6.19
CA SER A 318 8.37 16.40 -7.49
C SER A 318 8.99 15.43 -8.53
N PHE A 319 8.17 14.48 -8.97
CA PHE A 319 8.61 13.31 -9.73
C PHE A 319 8.12 13.31 -11.17
N CYS A 320 9.05 12.98 -12.07
CA CYS A 320 8.78 12.48 -13.41
C CYS A 320 8.63 10.95 -13.33
N LEU A 321 7.46 10.40 -13.60
CA LEU A 321 7.29 8.94 -13.61
C LEU A 321 7.55 8.41 -15.01
N GLU A 322 8.65 7.67 -15.20
CA GLU A 322 9.01 7.09 -16.50
C GLU A 322 9.63 5.69 -16.41
N ASP A 323 9.64 4.98 -17.55
CA ASP A 323 10.25 3.66 -17.66
C ASP A 323 11.75 3.80 -17.99
N THR A 324 12.59 3.92 -16.96
CA THR A 324 14.05 4.05 -17.16
C THR A 324 14.63 2.79 -17.80
N GLU A 325 14.28 1.60 -17.30
CA GLU A 325 14.61 0.28 -17.85
C GLU A 325 13.53 -0.73 -17.44
N CYS A 326 13.51 -1.89 -18.09
CA CYS A 326 12.52 -2.94 -17.85
C CYS A 326 13.14 -4.32 -17.90
N ASP A 327 12.43 -5.29 -17.33
CA ASP A 327 12.75 -6.71 -17.41
C ASP A 327 12.80 -7.20 -18.87
N GLU A 328 13.52 -8.30 -19.10
CA GLU A 328 13.65 -8.90 -20.42
C GLU A 328 12.28 -9.24 -21.02
N GLY A 329 12.01 -8.70 -22.22
CA GLY A 329 10.75 -8.92 -22.93
C GLY A 329 9.65 -7.88 -22.62
N VAL A 330 9.88 -6.95 -21.70
CA VAL A 330 8.98 -5.84 -21.41
C VAL A 330 9.41 -4.59 -22.19
N SER A 331 8.44 -3.87 -22.76
CA SER A 331 8.68 -2.65 -23.55
C SER A 331 8.39 -1.41 -22.71
N LYS A 332 9.30 -0.42 -22.73
CA LYS A 332 9.07 0.91 -22.17
C LYS A 332 7.87 1.58 -22.83
N ARG A 333 7.07 2.32 -22.06
CA ARG A 333 5.86 3.03 -22.51
C ARG A 333 5.84 4.49 -22.06
N TYR A 334 6.29 4.78 -20.85
CA TYR A 334 6.21 6.11 -20.24
C TYR A 334 7.54 6.85 -20.35
N GLU A 335 7.49 8.13 -20.70
CA GLU A 335 8.64 9.00 -20.88
C GLU A 335 8.21 10.44 -20.58
N CYS A 336 8.96 11.15 -19.73
CA CYS A 336 8.58 12.51 -19.33
C CYS A 336 8.95 13.58 -20.36
N ALA A 337 9.91 13.27 -21.23
CA ALA A 337 10.33 14.17 -22.29
C ALA A 337 9.14 14.58 -23.18
N ASN A 338 9.18 15.82 -23.68
CA ASN A 338 8.17 16.36 -24.60
C ASN A 338 6.72 16.31 -24.08
N PHE A 339 6.54 16.42 -22.75
CA PHE A 339 5.21 16.33 -22.13
C PHE A 339 4.51 15.00 -22.46
N GLY A 340 5.28 13.91 -22.44
CA GLY A 340 4.80 12.55 -22.61
C GLY A 340 3.89 12.09 -21.47
N GLU A 341 3.25 10.94 -21.67
CA GLU A 341 2.50 10.28 -20.60
C GLU A 341 3.47 9.80 -19.52
N GLN A 342 3.10 10.00 -18.25
CA GLN A 342 3.89 9.56 -17.11
C GLN A 342 3.26 8.34 -16.43
N GLY A 343 4.12 7.48 -15.89
CA GLY A 343 3.78 6.25 -15.20
C GLY A 343 4.97 5.29 -15.14
N ILE A 344 4.77 4.15 -14.47
CA ILE A 344 5.74 3.05 -14.43
C ILE A 344 5.02 1.79 -14.88
N THR A 345 5.47 1.23 -16.01
CA THR A 345 4.90 0.02 -16.61
C THR A 345 5.19 -1.20 -15.73
N VAL A 346 4.28 -2.19 -15.73
CA VAL A 346 4.51 -3.46 -15.04
C VAL A 346 5.79 -4.14 -15.55
N GLY A 347 6.70 -4.49 -14.63
CA GLY A 347 8.01 -5.07 -14.97
C GLY A 347 9.05 -4.05 -15.41
N CYS A 348 8.77 -2.75 -15.24
CA CYS A 348 9.73 -1.66 -15.42
C CYS A 348 10.07 -1.00 -14.09
N TRP A 349 11.11 -0.18 -14.10
CA TRP A 349 11.47 0.67 -12.97
C TRP A 349 11.86 2.06 -13.41
N ASP A 350 11.67 2.99 -12.46
CA ASP A 350 12.10 4.37 -12.57
C ASP A 350 13.34 4.59 -11.69
N LEU A 351 14.41 5.16 -12.26
CA LEU A 351 15.70 5.33 -11.60
C LEU A 351 16.04 6.82 -11.42
N TYR A 352 16.01 7.23 -10.16
CA TYR A 352 16.54 8.51 -9.71
C TYR A 352 17.98 8.33 -9.22
N ARG A 353 18.94 8.67 -10.08
CA ARG A 353 20.37 8.50 -9.80
C ARG A 353 20.87 9.48 -8.72
N HIS A 354 21.83 9.05 -7.91
CA HIS A 354 22.42 9.83 -6.82
C HIS A 354 23.03 11.21 -7.22
N ASP A 355 23.33 11.42 -8.50
CA ASP A 355 23.97 12.63 -9.03
C ASP A 355 23.00 13.78 -9.35
N ILE A 356 21.70 13.50 -9.47
CA ILE A 356 20.69 14.51 -9.80
C ILE A 356 20.37 15.40 -8.59
N ASP A 357 19.76 16.57 -8.84
CA ASP A 357 19.36 17.49 -7.77
C ASP A 357 18.20 16.92 -6.93
N CYS A 358 18.11 17.33 -5.65
CA CYS A 358 17.12 16.85 -4.67
C CYS A 358 17.16 15.35 -4.34
N GLN A 359 18.16 14.62 -4.82
CA GLN A 359 18.34 13.20 -4.55
C GLN A 359 19.27 13.01 -3.33
N TRP A 360 18.87 13.59 -2.20
CA TRP A 360 19.63 13.58 -0.96
C TRP A 360 18.77 13.84 0.29
N ILE A 361 19.38 13.65 1.46
CA ILE A 361 18.98 14.28 2.72
C ILE A 361 20.03 15.32 3.09
N ASP A 362 19.61 16.55 3.38
CA ASP A 362 20.53 17.58 3.89
C ASP A 362 20.85 17.31 5.37
N ILE A 363 22.08 16.87 5.62
CA ILE A 363 22.58 16.47 6.94
C ILE A 363 23.49 17.53 7.57
N THR A 364 23.45 18.78 7.09
CA THR A 364 24.32 19.87 7.57
C THR A 364 24.18 20.10 9.08
N ASP A 365 22.97 19.98 9.61
CA ASP A 365 22.66 20.22 11.03
C ASP A 365 22.69 18.93 11.88
N VAL A 366 22.95 17.78 11.26
CA VAL A 366 22.95 16.47 11.92
C VAL A 366 24.28 16.27 12.63
N LYS A 367 24.22 15.83 13.90
CA LYS A 367 25.42 15.52 14.68
C LYS A 367 25.93 14.11 14.36
N PRO A 368 27.20 13.79 14.65
CA PRO A 368 27.66 12.41 14.60
C PRO A 368 26.82 11.49 15.51
N GLY A 369 26.50 10.29 15.03
CA GLY A 369 25.65 9.35 15.74
C GLY A 369 25.26 8.14 14.90
N ASN A 370 24.44 7.28 15.51
CA ASN A 370 23.79 6.17 14.84
C ASN A 370 22.33 6.54 14.54
N TYR A 371 21.91 6.24 13.32
CA TYR A 371 20.64 6.63 12.75
C TYR A 371 20.04 5.47 11.95
N ILE A 372 18.76 5.60 11.62
CA ILE A 372 18.05 4.76 10.67
C ILE A 372 17.71 5.67 9.49
N LEU A 373 18.23 5.32 8.31
CA LEU A 373 17.80 5.91 7.05
C LEU A 373 16.52 5.20 6.63
N GLN A 374 15.47 5.94 6.32
CA GLN A 374 14.22 5.41 5.81
C GLN A 374 13.85 6.12 4.51
N VAL A 375 13.39 5.33 3.54
CA VAL A 375 12.78 5.83 2.31
C VAL A 375 11.39 5.23 2.20
N VAL A 376 10.37 6.07 2.04
CA VAL A 376 8.97 5.62 1.90
C VAL A 376 8.44 6.09 0.56
N ILE A 377 7.99 5.16 -0.28
CA ILE A 377 7.36 5.41 -1.57
C ILE A 377 5.84 5.55 -1.38
N ASN A 378 5.22 6.45 -2.15
CA ASN A 378 3.79 6.76 -2.08
C ASN A 378 3.26 6.89 -0.64
N PRO A 379 3.90 7.73 0.20
CA PRO A 379 3.70 7.74 1.65
C PRO A 379 2.28 8.17 2.09
N ASN A 380 1.58 8.89 1.21
CA ASN A 380 0.24 9.41 1.45
C ASN A 380 -0.87 8.54 0.84
N TYR A 381 -0.52 7.37 0.28
CA TYR A 381 -1.47 6.46 -0.38
C TYR A 381 -2.29 7.16 -1.49
N GLU A 382 -1.67 8.11 -2.21
CA GLU A 382 -2.35 8.94 -3.20
C GLU A 382 -2.80 8.13 -4.41
N VAL A 383 -1.93 7.20 -4.81
CA VAL A 383 -2.19 6.22 -5.87
C VAL A 383 -2.41 4.85 -5.22
N ALA A 384 -3.31 4.07 -5.79
CA ALA A 384 -3.62 2.75 -5.29
C ALA A 384 -2.57 1.71 -5.65
N GLU A 385 -2.23 0.85 -4.69
CA GLU A 385 -1.30 -0.26 -4.87
C GLU A 385 -1.90 -1.55 -4.30
N SER A 386 -1.42 -2.71 -4.78
CA SER A 386 -1.87 -4.00 -4.26
C SER A 386 -1.28 -4.35 -2.90
N ASP A 387 -0.09 -3.84 -2.61
CA ASP A 387 0.59 -3.95 -1.32
C ASP A 387 1.18 -2.58 -0.99
N PHE A 388 1.12 -2.19 0.27
CA PHE A 388 1.76 -0.98 0.79
C PHE A 388 2.78 -1.30 1.90
N THR A 389 2.86 -2.57 2.33
CA THR A 389 3.75 -3.00 3.41
C THR A 389 5.22 -3.03 2.99
N ASN A 390 5.45 -3.11 1.68
CA ASN A 390 6.74 -3.10 1.00
C ASN A 390 7.16 -1.71 0.46
N ASN A 391 6.34 -0.66 0.65
CA ASN A 391 6.66 0.70 0.19
C ASN A 391 7.78 1.39 0.99
N ALA A 392 8.14 0.85 2.15
CA ALA A 392 9.14 1.44 3.03
C ALA A 392 10.41 0.59 3.06
N MET A 393 11.56 1.26 2.95
CA MET A 393 12.88 0.68 3.08
C MET A 393 13.59 1.32 4.28
N LYS A 394 14.33 0.51 5.06
CA LYS A 394 15.16 0.98 6.17
C LYS A 394 16.61 0.50 6.02
N CYS A 395 17.56 1.35 6.39
CA CYS A 395 18.97 1.01 6.56
C CYS A 395 19.49 1.50 7.91
N ASN A 396 20.43 0.77 8.51
CA ASN A 396 21.24 1.35 9.57
C ASN A 396 22.23 2.34 8.95
N CYS A 397 22.38 3.48 9.59
CA CYS A 397 23.22 4.57 9.13
C CYS A 397 24.11 5.08 10.27
N LYS A 398 25.42 4.95 10.15
CA LYS A 398 26.39 5.51 11.11
C LYS A 398 27.07 6.72 10.50
N TYR A 399 27.05 7.84 11.21
CA TYR A 399 27.67 9.09 10.77
C TYR A 399 28.67 9.57 11.82
N ASP A 400 29.94 9.77 11.45
CA ASP A 400 31.00 10.22 12.38
C ASP A 400 31.34 11.72 12.26
N GLY A 401 30.65 12.46 11.37
CA GLY A 401 30.98 13.86 11.06
C GLY A 401 31.91 14.05 9.87
N HIS A 402 32.46 12.98 9.29
CA HIS A 402 33.32 13.01 8.11
C HIS A 402 32.91 11.98 7.05
N ARG A 403 32.42 10.82 7.48
CA ARG A 403 32.00 9.69 6.67
C ARG A 403 30.66 9.17 7.17
N ILE A 404 29.99 8.48 6.26
CA ILE A 404 28.76 7.77 6.56
C ILE A 404 28.88 6.32 6.11
N TRP A 405 28.32 5.42 6.90
CA TRP A 405 28.19 4.01 6.57
C TRP A 405 26.72 3.65 6.58
N VAL A 406 26.24 3.18 5.44
CA VAL A 406 24.88 2.69 5.26
C VAL A 406 24.96 1.18 5.06
N HIS A 407 24.28 0.41 5.91
CA HIS A 407 24.32 -1.05 5.86
C HIS A 407 22.98 -1.66 6.30
N ASN A 408 22.79 -2.95 6.01
CA ASN A 408 21.57 -3.70 6.28
C ASN A 408 20.32 -3.03 5.71
N CYS A 409 20.42 -2.46 4.52
CA CYS A 409 19.24 -1.93 3.82
C CYS A 409 18.30 -3.05 3.43
N HIS A 410 17.02 -2.93 3.81
CA HIS A 410 16.00 -3.92 3.52
C HIS A 410 14.61 -3.27 3.45
N ILE A 411 13.67 -3.93 2.80
CA ILE A 411 12.27 -3.51 2.71
C ILE A 411 11.54 -3.93 4.01
N GLY A 412 10.54 -3.16 4.44
CA GLY A 412 9.92 -3.26 5.77
C GLY A 412 9.28 -4.61 6.12
N ASP A 413 8.97 -5.46 5.14
CA ASP A 413 8.42 -6.82 5.32
C ASP A 413 9.49 -7.92 5.18
N ALA A 414 10.74 -7.56 4.86
CA ALA A 414 11.81 -8.52 4.58
C ALA A 414 12.32 -9.25 5.83
N PHE A 415 12.13 -8.67 7.02
CA PHE A 415 12.59 -9.24 8.29
C PHE A 415 11.43 -9.64 9.21
N SER A 416 11.64 -10.68 10.02
CA SER A 416 10.71 -11.04 11.08
C SER A 416 10.68 -9.95 12.15
N GLU A 417 9.57 -9.84 12.90
CA GLU A 417 9.41 -8.81 13.94
C GLU A 417 10.54 -8.84 15.00
N GLU A 418 11.11 -10.03 15.28
CA GLU A 418 12.27 -10.16 16.18
C GLU A 418 13.58 -9.68 15.53
N ALA A 419 13.77 -9.96 14.24
CA ALA A 419 14.93 -9.48 13.49
C ALA A 419 14.88 -7.96 13.30
N GLU A 420 13.70 -7.39 13.06
CA GLU A 420 13.47 -5.94 12.98
C GLU A 420 13.81 -5.24 14.30
N ARG A 421 13.36 -5.82 15.43
CA ARG A 421 13.73 -5.32 16.77
C ARG A 421 15.24 -5.42 17.06
N LYS A 422 15.94 -6.39 16.47
CA LYS A 422 17.41 -6.50 16.57
C LYS A 422 18.10 -5.47 15.69
N PHE A 423 17.57 -5.21 14.49
CA PHE A 423 18.02 -4.16 13.58
C PHE A 423 17.94 -2.77 14.22
N GLU A 424 16.81 -2.43 14.85
CA GLU A 424 16.60 -1.13 15.51
C GLU A 424 17.48 -0.94 16.76
N LYS A 425 17.84 -2.03 17.43
CA LYS A 425 18.74 -2.04 18.60
C LYS A 425 20.22 -2.13 18.24
N TYR A 426 20.55 -2.23 16.95
CA TYR A 426 21.92 -2.47 16.53
C TYR A 426 22.81 -1.26 16.87
N PRO A 427 23.90 -1.42 17.65
CA PRO A 427 24.76 -0.32 18.10
C PRO A 427 25.68 0.26 17.01
N GLY A 428 25.52 -0.21 15.76
CA GLY A 428 26.39 0.11 14.63
C GLY A 428 27.65 -0.76 14.59
N GLN A 429 28.19 -0.99 13.38
CA GLN A 429 29.47 -1.67 13.22
C GLN A 429 30.63 -0.77 13.72
N LEU A 430 31.61 -1.36 14.41
CA LEU A 430 32.86 -0.69 14.81
C LEU A 430 33.89 -0.65 13.67
N ASN A 431 33.71 -1.46 12.62
CA ASN A 431 34.63 -1.63 11.49
C ASN A 431 33.94 -2.26 10.26
N ASN A 432 34.59 -2.23 9.09
CA ASN A 432 34.08 -2.71 7.79
C ASN A 432 33.94 -4.25 7.65
N GLN A 433 33.90 -5.03 8.74
CA GLN A 433 33.74 -6.48 8.64
C GLN A 433 32.31 -6.90 9.00
N ILE A 434 31.62 -7.46 8.02
CA ILE A 434 30.36 -8.18 8.18
C ILE A 434 30.66 -9.37 9.09
N SER A 435 30.09 -9.35 10.30
CA SER A 435 30.15 -10.46 11.26
C SER A 435 28.92 -11.35 11.12
#